data_AF-A0A3B9AAF7-F1
#
_entry.id   AF-A0A3B9AAF7-F1
#
_cell.length_a   1.000
_cell.length_b   1.000
_cell.length_c   1.000
_cell.angle_alpha   90.00
_cell.angle_beta   90.00
_cell.angle_gamma   90.00
#
_symmetry.space_group_name_H-M   'P 1'
#
loop_
_entity.id
_entity.type
_entity.pdbx_description
1 polymer ?
#
loop_
_entity_poly.entity_id
_entity_poly.type
_entity_poly.pdbx_seq_one_letter_code
_entity_poly.pdbx_strand_id
1 'polypeptide(L)'
;MSPTVQAALRRLWWSLLISSVFAFVVSEVSYQLVKDRSERPPQTVEILIPAGTAERIARGGEGPALPEMRFVEGDTLLVRNLDEVSHQLGPLWVLPGSASRMTLDRPSQYTMECSFQQSRALGIDVLPRAKASDRVFGIVSIGFPTWILLWLYTLVVKPLPGNEVENIAGEAG
;
A
#
# COMPACT_ATOMS: atom_id res chain seq x y z
N MET A 1 1.27 -24.61 -39.67
CA MET A 1 2.23 -24.39 -38.56
C MET A 1 3.10 -25.62 -38.43
N SER A 2 4.41 -25.46 -38.22
CA SER A 2 5.30 -26.61 -37.98
C SER A 2 5.00 -27.25 -36.61
N PRO A 3 5.28 -28.56 -36.43
CA PRO A 3 5.08 -29.25 -35.15
C PRO A 3 5.90 -28.64 -34.01
N THR A 4 7.07 -28.07 -34.31
CA THR A 4 7.91 -27.30 -33.38
C THR A 4 7.19 -26.06 -32.84
N VAL A 5 6.62 -25.26 -33.75
CA VAL A 5 5.91 -24.02 -33.42
C VAL A 5 4.65 -24.33 -32.61
N GLN A 6 3.90 -25.38 -32.98
CA GLN A 6 2.72 -25.80 -32.24
C GLN A 6 3.06 -26.28 -30.82
N ALA A 7 4.15 -27.04 -30.64
CA ALA A 7 4.60 -27.48 -29.34
C ALA A 7 5.06 -26.30 -28.45
N ALA A 8 5.77 -25.33 -29.02
CA ALA A 8 6.22 -24.13 -28.32
C ALA A 8 5.03 -23.25 -27.88
N LEU A 9 4.07 -22.99 -28.79
CA LEU A 9 2.86 -22.22 -28.49
C LEU A 9 2.00 -22.88 -27.40
N ARG A 10 1.82 -24.20 -27.47
CA ARG A 10 1.07 -24.93 -26.44
C ARG A 10 1.72 -24.79 -25.06
N ARG A 11 3.05 -24.88 -24.97
CA ARG A 11 3.77 -24.71 -23.70
C ARG A 11 3.74 -23.27 -23.20
N LEU A 12 3.88 -22.30 -24.10
CA LEU A 12 3.74 -20.87 -23.79
C LEU A 12 2.36 -20.56 -23.19
N TRP A 13 1.31 -21.16 -23.73
CA TRP A 13 -0.05 -20.94 -23.27
C TRP A 13 -0.30 -21.59 -21.90
N TRP A 14 0.18 -22.83 -21.71
CA TRP A 14 0.08 -23.51 -20.41
C TRP A 14 0.90 -22.80 -19.32
N SER A 15 2.11 -22.34 -19.64
CA SER A 15 2.92 -21.60 -18.67
C SER A 15 2.25 -20.28 -18.28
N LEU A 16 1.62 -19.59 -19.25
CA LEU A 16 0.88 -18.36 -19.00
C LEU A 16 -0.31 -18.62 -18.05
N LEU A 17 -1.10 -19.64 -18.33
CA LEU A 17 -2.26 -19.97 -17.50
C LEU A 17 -1.84 -20.33 -16.07
N ILE A 18 -0.83 -21.19 -15.92
CA ILE A 18 -0.32 -21.59 -14.60
C ILE A 18 0.20 -20.38 -13.82
N SER A 19 1.02 -19.54 -14.45
CA SER A 19 1.58 -18.34 -13.82
C SER A 19 0.51 -17.32 -13.44
N SER A 20 -0.54 -17.18 -14.26
CA SER A 20 -1.64 -16.24 -14.02
C SER A 20 -2.50 -16.70 -12.84
N VAL A 21 -2.81 -17.99 -12.75
CA VAL A 21 -3.52 -18.57 -11.60
C VAL A 21 -2.68 -18.39 -10.33
N PHE A 22 -1.38 -18.68 -10.39
CA PHE A 22 -0.47 -18.51 -9.26
C PHE A 22 -0.42 -17.03 -8.79
N ALA A 23 -0.21 -16.10 -9.71
CA ALA A 23 -0.17 -14.67 -9.41
C ALA A 23 -1.49 -14.16 -8.83
N PHE A 24 -2.63 -14.63 -9.36
CA PHE A 24 -3.95 -14.30 -8.82
C PHE A 24 -4.11 -14.79 -7.38
N VAL A 25 -3.77 -16.05 -7.09
CA VAL A 25 -3.86 -16.61 -5.73
C VAL A 25 -2.99 -15.84 -4.75
N VAL A 26 -1.73 -15.58 -5.09
CA VAL A 26 -0.82 -14.81 -4.22
C VAL A 26 -1.36 -13.39 -4.00
N SER A 27 -1.78 -12.71 -5.06
CA SER A 27 -2.32 -11.35 -4.95
C SER A 27 -3.60 -11.29 -4.12
N GLU A 28 -4.51 -12.25 -4.28
CA GLU A 28 -5.76 -12.29 -3.53
C GLU A 28 -5.52 -12.58 -2.05
N VAL A 29 -4.63 -13.54 -1.74
CA VAL A 29 -4.24 -13.83 -0.35
C VAL A 29 -3.60 -12.60 0.31
N SER A 30 -2.66 -11.93 -0.38
CA SER A 30 -2.06 -10.69 0.14
C SER A 30 -3.09 -9.59 0.36
N TYR A 31 -4.05 -9.43 -0.55
CA TYR A 31 -5.11 -8.44 -0.43
C TYR A 31 -6.02 -8.72 0.76
N GLN A 32 -6.48 -9.96 0.94
CA GLN A 32 -7.35 -10.35 2.06
C GLN A 32 -6.67 -10.12 3.42
N LEU A 33 -5.36 -10.30 3.53
CA LEU A 33 -4.61 -10.01 4.76
C LEU A 33 -4.55 -8.52 5.12
N VAL A 34 -4.72 -7.62 4.14
CA VAL A 34 -4.60 -6.16 4.33
C VAL A 34 -5.97 -5.47 4.36
N LYS A 35 -6.95 -5.99 3.61
CA LYS A 35 -8.27 -5.41 3.36
C LYS A 35 -8.98 -4.96 4.64
N ASP A 36 -9.02 -5.80 5.67
CA ASP A 36 -9.75 -5.54 6.91
C ASP A 36 -9.27 -4.30 7.68
N ARG A 37 -8.09 -3.77 7.36
CA ARG A 37 -7.49 -2.64 8.09
C ARG A 37 -7.63 -1.29 7.39
N SER A 38 -8.00 -1.24 6.11
CA SER A 38 -7.83 0.01 5.34
C SER A 38 -8.74 0.22 4.14
N GLU A 39 -9.85 -0.52 4.05
CA GLU A 39 -10.77 -0.44 2.91
C GLU A 39 -11.76 0.74 3.00
N ARG A 40 -11.24 1.96 3.18
CA ARG A 40 -12.05 3.17 3.01
C ARG A 40 -11.35 4.21 2.14
N PRO A 41 -12.11 5.02 1.38
CA PRO A 41 -11.55 6.17 0.69
C PRO A 41 -10.97 7.17 1.71
N PRO A 42 -9.99 8.00 1.28
CA PRO A 42 -9.49 9.07 2.11
C PRO A 42 -10.59 10.05 2.48
N GLN A 43 -10.56 10.50 3.72
CA GLN A 43 -11.49 11.49 4.25
C GLN A 43 -10.76 12.60 4.96
N THR A 44 -11.47 13.71 5.19
CA THR A 44 -10.98 14.79 6.04
C THR A 44 -11.49 14.57 7.45
N VAL A 45 -10.57 14.45 8.40
CA VAL A 45 -10.88 14.34 9.83
C VAL A 45 -10.57 15.68 10.46
N GLU A 46 -11.57 16.30 11.09
CA GLU A 46 -11.43 17.59 11.75
C GLU A 46 -11.16 17.42 13.25
N ILE A 47 -10.11 18.07 13.73
CA ILE A 47 -9.82 18.28 15.16
C ILE A 47 -10.19 19.72 15.49
N LEU A 48 -11.13 19.87 16.41
CA LEU A 48 -11.52 21.16 16.95
C LEU A 48 -10.74 21.42 18.24
N ILE A 49 -10.05 22.57 18.32
CA ILE A 49 -9.48 23.07 19.57
C ILE A 49 -10.46 24.11 20.13
N PRO A 50 -11.22 23.80 21.20
CA PRO A 50 -12.18 24.72 21.78
C PRO A 50 -11.51 25.93 22.42
N ALA A 51 -12.26 27.03 22.58
CA ALA A 51 -11.81 28.19 23.33
C ALA A 51 -11.41 27.85 24.78
N GLY A 52 -10.37 28.50 25.29
CA GLY A 52 -9.85 28.30 26.65
C GLY A 52 -9.10 26.98 26.84
N THR A 53 -8.65 26.35 25.76
CA THR A 53 -7.86 25.12 25.84
C THR A 53 -6.47 25.39 26.41
N ALA A 54 -5.80 26.45 25.99
CA ALA A 54 -4.53 26.90 26.53
C ALA A 54 -4.62 27.16 28.05
N GLU A 55 -5.66 27.87 28.49
CA GLU A 55 -5.92 28.17 29.91
C GLU A 55 -6.17 26.89 30.72
N ARG A 56 -6.89 25.91 30.15
CA ARG A 56 -7.14 24.61 30.79
C ARG A 56 -5.87 23.78 30.92
N ILE A 57 -5.06 23.71 29.87
CA ILE A 57 -3.77 23.02 29.89
C ILE A 57 -2.80 23.69 30.87
N ALA A 58 -2.74 25.02 30.90
CA ALA A 58 -1.88 25.78 31.81
C ALA A 58 -2.21 25.52 33.29
N ARG A 59 -3.49 25.29 33.59
CA ARG A 59 -3.96 24.89 34.94
C ARG A 59 -3.77 23.41 35.25
N GLY A 60 -3.12 22.63 34.38
CA GLY A 60 -2.96 21.18 34.55
C GLY A 60 -4.26 20.41 34.38
N GLY A 61 -5.20 20.93 33.58
CA GLY A 61 -6.40 20.20 33.13
C GLY A 61 -6.16 19.46 31.80
N GLU A 62 -7.03 18.53 31.44
CA GLU A 62 -6.88 17.71 30.23
C GLU A 62 -7.11 18.49 28.92
N GLY A 63 -6.54 17.97 27.83
CA GLY A 63 -6.77 18.48 26.48
C GLY A 63 -8.21 18.27 26.00
N PRO A 64 -8.57 18.81 24.82
CA PRO A 64 -9.87 18.53 24.24
C PRO A 64 -9.99 17.05 23.87
N ALA A 65 -11.22 16.54 23.87
CA ALA A 65 -11.52 15.20 23.38
C ALA A 65 -11.15 15.11 21.89
N LEU A 66 -10.34 14.11 21.56
CA LEU A 66 -9.91 13.85 20.19
C LEU A 66 -10.73 12.72 19.57
N PRO A 67 -10.94 12.74 18.23
CA PRO A 67 -11.51 11.61 17.53
C PRO A 67 -10.56 10.40 17.57
N GLU A 68 -11.01 9.27 17.04
CA GLU A 68 -10.13 8.10 16.87
C GLU A 68 -8.92 8.47 16.00
N MET A 69 -7.72 8.36 16.56
CA MET A 69 -6.46 8.78 15.91
C MET A 69 -5.92 7.71 14.96
N ARG A 70 -6.82 7.12 14.16
CA ARG A 70 -6.52 6.07 13.17
C ARG A 70 -6.95 6.54 11.78
N PHE A 71 -5.95 6.67 10.92
CA PHE A 71 -6.07 7.25 9.60
C PHE A 71 -5.68 6.21 8.55
N VAL A 72 -6.06 6.47 7.31
CA VAL A 72 -5.67 5.69 6.14
C VAL A 72 -4.83 6.58 5.24
N GLU A 73 -3.85 5.99 4.56
CA GLU A 73 -3.02 6.68 3.58
C GLU A 73 -3.84 7.56 2.63
N GLY A 74 -3.50 8.85 2.59
CA GLY A 74 -4.16 9.91 1.83
C GLY A 74 -5.21 10.70 2.60
N ASP A 75 -5.53 10.34 3.85
CA ASP A 75 -6.41 11.13 4.70
C ASP A 75 -5.87 12.55 4.91
N THR A 76 -6.78 13.49 5.15
CA THR A 76 -6.42 14.86 5.50
C THR A 76 -6.80 15.16 6.93
N LEU A 77 -5.81 15.56 7.72
CA LEU A 77 -6.03 16.08 9.06
C LEU A 77 -6.27 17.58 8.97
N LEU A 78 -7.45 18.03 9.40
CA LEU A 78 -7.80 19.45 9.50
C LEU A 78 -7.85 19.84 10.98
N VAL A 79 -7.02 20.79 11.39
CA VAL A 79 -7.01 21.29 12.77
C VAL A 79 -7.57 22.70 12.77
N ARG A 80 -8.68 22.93 13.46
CA ARG A 80 -9.31 24.23 13.62
C ARG A 80 -9.09 24.74 15.04
N ASN A 81 -8.53 25.94 15.13
CA ASN A 81 -8.27 26.60 16.40
C ASN A 81 -9.35 27.63 16.70
N LEU A 82 -10.18 27.38 17.72
CA LEU A 82 -11.14 28.34 18.26
C LEU A 82 -10.63 29.01 19.55
N ASP A 83 -9.38 28.77 19.92
CA ASP A 83 -8.74 29.40 21.07
C ASP A 83 -8.09 30.74 20.71
N GLU A 84 -7.76 31.52 21.73
CA GLU A 84 -7.14 32.84 21.60
C GLU A 84 -5.62 32.77 21.41
N VAL A 85 -5.03 31.59 21.65
CA VAL A 85 -3.58 31.34 21.55
C VAL A 85 -3.28 30.45 20.36
N SER A 86 -2.11 30.63 19.74
CA SER A 86 -1.65 29.74 18.69
C SER A 86 -1.35 28.34 19.23
N HIS A 87 -1.71 27.33 18.45
CA HIS A 87 -1.48 25.94 18.79
C HIS A 87 -0.66 25.21 17.73
N GLN A 88 0.01 24.14 18.14
CA GLN A 88 0.87 23.32 17.30
C GLN A 88 0.44 21.85 17.33
N LEU A 89 0.43 21.21 16.16
CA LEU A 89 0.35 19.76 16.01
C LEU A 89 1.38 19.29 14.97
N GLY A 90 2.50 18.74 15.44
CA GLY A 90 3.63 18.37 14.60
C GLY A 90 4.10 19.58 13.78
N PRO A 91 4.09 19.50 12.44
CA PRO A 91 4.46 20.62 11.58
C PRO A 91 3.35 21.67 11.41
N LEU A 92 2.13 21.40 11.89
CA LEU A 92 1.01 22.33 11.75
C LEU A 92 1.05 23.37 12.86
N TRP A 93 1.28 24.63 12.48
CA TRP A 93 1.02 25.79 13.33
C TRP A 93 -0.37 26.35 12.99
N VAL A 94 -1.22 26.53 13.99
CA VAL A 94 -2.62 26.95 13.83
C VAL A 94 -2.85 28.22 14.64
N LEU A 95 -2.99 29.34 13.92
CA LEU A 95 -3.25 30.65 14.52
C LEU A 95 -4.67 30.71 15.12
N PRO A 96 -4.94 31.63 16.07
CA PRO A 96 -6.27 31.85 16.63
C PRO A 96 -7.33 32.07 15.55
N GLY A 97 -8.49 31.42 15.68
CA GLY A 97 -9.60 31.52 14.73
C GLY A 97 -9.33 30.93 13.34
N SER A 98 -8.20 30.26 13.12
CA SER A 98 -7.80 29.72 11.82
C SER A 98 -7.85 28.19 11.77
N ALA A 99 -7.63 27.61 10.59
CA ALA A 99 -7.49 26.17 10.43
C ALA A 99 -6.30 25.84 9.53
N SER A 100 -5.55 24.80 9.90
CA SER A 100 -4.42 24.27 9.13
C SER A 100 -4.69 22.82 8.76
N ARG A 101 -4.15 22.36 7.62
CA ARG A 101 -4.38 21.01 7.12
C ARG A 101 -3.09 20.30 6.74
N MET A 102 -3.04 18.99 6.95
CA MET A 102 -1.93 18.12 6.55
C MET A 102 -2.47 16.83 5.94
N THR A 103 -1.89 16.40 4.82
CA THR A 103 -2.18 15.09 4.22
C THR A 103 -1.28 14.02 4.85
N LEU A 104 -1.86 12.85 5.11
CA LEU A 104 -1.18 11.70 5.70
C LEU A 104 -0.86 10.69 4.62
N ASP A 105 0.18 10.96 3.83
CA ASP A 105 0.50 10.21 2.61
C ASP A 105 1.38 8.97 2.84
N ARG A 106 1.92 8.78 4.04
CA ARG A 106 2.81 7.67 4.36
C ARG A 106 2.24 6.82 5.50
N PRO A 107 2.11 5.50 5.31
CA PRO A 107 1.66 4.62 6.39
C PRO A 107 2.77 4.46 7.43
N SER A 108 2.48 4.87 8.66
CA SER A 108 3.37 4.77 9.81
C SER A 108 2.64 5.08 11.11
N GLN A 109 3.27 4.74 12.23
CA GLN A 109 2.87 5.21 13.55
C GLN A 109 3.71 6.44 13.90
N TYR A 110 3.05 7.58 14.01
CA TYR A 110 3.67 8.86 14.33
C TYR A 110 3.37 9.25 15.78
N THR A 111 4.38 9.81 16.45
CA THR A 111 4.17 10.55 17.69
C THR A 111 4.66 11.97 17.44
N MET A 112 3.73 12.93 17.43
CA MET A 112 4.04 14.32 17.09
C MET A 112 3.86 15.23 18.29
N GLU A 113 4.59 16.33 18.31
CA GLU A 113 4.42 17.39 19.30
C GLU A 113 3.01 17.98 19.22
N CYS A 114 2.38 18.24 20.37
CA CYS A 114 1.02 18.73 20.43
C CYS A 114 0.85 19.72 21.59
N SER A 115 0.53 20.97 21.30
CA SER A 115 0.44 22.01 22.35
C SER A 115 -0.85 21.97 23.16
N PHE A 116 -1.90 21.33 22.63
CA PHE A 116 -3.24 21.33 23.22
C PHE A 116 -3.55 20.03 23.97
N GLN A 117 -2.53 19.22 24.25
CA GLN A 117 -2.61 18.02 25.09
C GLN A 117 -1.63 18.14 26.26
N GLN A 118 -1.98 17.59 27.43
CA GLN A 118 -1.10 17.65 28.60
C GLN A 118 0.24 16.95 28.39
N SER A 119 0.20 15.79 27.72
CA SER A 119 1.38 14.98 27.38
C SER A 119 2.37 15.71 26.46
N ARG A 120 1.96 16.83 25.86
CA ARG A 120 2.67 17.55 24.79
C ARG A 120 2.98 16.70 23.54
N ALA A 121 2.34 15.54 23.43
CA ALA A 121 2.55 14.58 22.37
C ALA A 121 1.23 13.92 21.99
N LEU A 122 1.04 13.68 20.68
CA LEU A 122 -0.13 13.00 20.14
C LEU A 122 0.30 11.87 19.21
N GLY A 123 -0.16 10.66 19.52
CA GLY A 123 0.01 9.47 18.68
C GLY A 123 -1.00 9.45 17.53
N ILE A 124 -0.54 9.15 16.33
CA ILE A 124 -1.34 9.00 15.11
C ILE A 124 -0.93 7.70 14.42
N ASP A 125 -1.90 6.84 14.13
CA ASP A 125 -1.67 5.60 13.36
C ASP A 125 -2.18 5.78 11.93
N VAL A 126 -1.31 5.68 10.94
CA VAL A 126 -1.66 5.78 9.51
C VAL A 126 -1.51 4.41 8.87
N LEU A 127 -2.64 3.82 8.49
CA LEU A 127 -2.72 2.49 7.92
C LEU A 127 -2.51 2.53 6.40
N PRO A 128 -1.83 1.53 5.82
CA PRO A 128 -1.60 1.46 4.37
C PRO A 128 -2.91 1.25 3.62
N ARG A 129 -3.13 1.95 2.50
CA ARG A 129 -4.37 1.81 1.72
C ARG A 129 -4.20 0.83 0.57
N ALA A 130 -4.99 -0.24 0.53
CA ALA A 130 -5.01 -1.13 -0.63
C ALA A 130 -5.75 -0.47 -1.81
N LYS A 131 -5.01 0.01 -2.83
CA LYS A 131 -5.62 0.60 -4.03
C LYS A 131 -5.95 -0.53 -5.03
N ALA A 132 -7.02 -0.36 -5.80
CA ALA A 132 -7.36 -1.31 -6.86
C ALA A 132 -6.24 -1.44 -7.92
N SER A 133 -5.51 -0.34 -8.17
CA SER A 133 -4.32 -0.32 -9.02
C SER A 133 -3.21 -1.24 -8.51
N ASP A 134 -3.03 -1.32 -7.19
CA ASP A 134 -1.95 -2.09 -6.57
C ASP A 134 -2.19 -3.60 -6.76
N ARG A 135 -3.46 -4.03 -6.88
CA ARG A 135 -3.83 -5.41 -7.21
C ARG A 135 -3.37 -5.79 -8.61
N VAL A 136 -3.66 -4.94 -9.60
CA VAL A 136 -3.24 -5.18 -10.99
C VAL A 136 -1.72 -5.19 -11.09
N PHE A 137 -1.07 -4.21 -10.46
CA PHE A 137 0.38 -4.12 -10.46
C PHE A 137 1.04 -5.33 -9.78
N GLY A 138 0.49 -5.80 -8.66
CA GLY A 138 0.94 -7.00 -7.96
C GLY A 138 0.82 -8.27 -8.81
N ILE A 139 -0.34 -8.47 -9.46
CA ILE A 139 -0.56 -9.61 -10.36
C ILE A 139 0.42 -9.58 -11.53
N VAL A 140 0.62 -8.43 -12.17
CA VAL A 140 1.53 -8.30 -13.31
C VAL A 140 2.99 -8.51 -12.88
N SER A 141 3.41 -7.92 -11.76
CA SER A 141 4.79 -7.98 -11.27
C SER A 141 5.21 -9.38 -10.83
N ILE A 142 4.26 -10.18 -10.33
CA ILE A 142 4.51 -11.59 -9.97
C ILE A 142 4.32 -12.49 -11.19
N GLY A 143 3.21 -12.33 -11.91
CA GLY A 143 2.82 -13.21 -13.01
C GLY A 143 3.79 -13.18 -14.18
N PHE A 144 4.24 -11.99 -14.60
CA PHE A 144 5.05 -11.86 -15.82
C PHE A 144 6.45 -12.49 -15.68
N PRO A 145 7.24 -12.24 -14.62
CA PRO A 145 8.53 -12.91 -14.43
C PRO A 145 8.38 -14.42 -14.21
N THR A 146 7.39 -14.84 -13.41
CA THR A 146 7.14 -16.28 -13.17
C THR A 146 6.73 -17.01 -14.45
N TRP A 147 5.93 -16.37 -15.32
CA TRP A 147 5.57 -16.91 -16.63
C TRP A 147 6.79 -17.19 -17.50
N ILE A 148 7.66 -16.18 -17.66
CA ILE A 148 8.87 -16.27 -18.48
C ILE A 148 9.76 -17.39 -17.97
N LEU A 149 10.04 -17.40 -16.66
CA LEU A 149 10.88 -18.43 -16.06
C LEU A 149 10.30 -19.82 -16.26
N LEU A 150 9.01 -20.01 -15.96
CA LEU A 150 8.37 -21.31 -16.10
C LEU A 150 8.38 -21.79 -17.56
N TRP A 151 8.14 -20.90 -18.51
CA TRP A 151 8.24 -21.22 -19.94
C TRP A 151 9.66 -21.66 -20.32
N LEU A 152 10.69 -20.88 -19.94
CA LEU A 152 12.09 -21.23 -20.19
C LEU A 152 12.47 -22.58 -19.56
N TYR A 153 12.04 -22.85 -18.33
CA TYR A 153 12.25 -24.14 -17.67
C TYR A 153 11.63 -25.30 -18.46
N THR A 154 10.45 -25.12 -19.07
CA THR A 154 9.85 -26.18 -19.90
C THR A 154 10.67 -26.50 -21.15
N LEU A 155 11.42 -25.53 -21.68
CA LEU A 155 12.27 -25.73 -22.86
C LEU A 155 13.55 -26.48 -22.49
N VAL A 156 14.10 -26.22 -21.29
CA VAL A 156 15.29 -26.91 -20.77
C VAL A 156 14.97 -28.37 -20.40
N VAL A 157 13.90 -28.60 -19.64
CA VAL A 157 13.54 -29.95 -19.14
C VAL A 157 13.09 -30.87 -20.27
N LYS A 158 12.38 -30.33 -21.26
CA LYS A 158 11.90 -31.10 -22.41
C LYS A 158 12.18 -30.31 -23.69
N PRO A 159 13.24 -30.60 -24.46
CA PRO A 159 13.51 -29.85 -25.69
C PRO A 159 12.36 -29.96 -26.71
N LEU A 160 12.36 -29.06 -27.70
CA LEU A 160 11.34 -29.06 -28.74
C LEU A 160 11.58 -30.24 -29.72
N PRO A 161 10.50 -30.91 -30.19
CA PRO A 161 10.63 -32.00 -31.13
C PRO A 161 11.08 -31.46 -32.49
N GLY A 162 12.33 -31.75 -32.86
CA GLY A 162 13.00 -31.21 -34.05
C GLY A 162 14.52 -31.28 -33.97
N ASN A 163 15.08 -31.37 -32.75
CA ASN A 163 16.53 -31.46 -32.52
C ASN A 163 17.09 -32.89 -32.61
N GLU A 164 16.26 -33.92 -32.81
CA GLU A 164 16.73 -35.30 -32.90
C GLU A 164 17.57 -35.55 -34.15
N VAL A 165 17.29 -34.89 -35.28
CA VAL A 165 18.05 -35.12 -36.53
C VAL A 165 19.48 -34.54 -36.44
N GLU A 166 19.69 -33.49 -35.65
CA GLU A 166 21.01 -32.85 -35.51
C GLU A 166 21.89 -33.55 -34.45
N ASN A 167 21.29 -34.03 -33.35
CA ASN A 167 22.02 -34.78 -32.33
C ASN A 167 22.48 -36.17 -32.80
N ILE A 168 21.69 -36.86 -33.63
CA ILE A 168 22.07 -38.19 -34.16
C ILE A 168 23.16 -38.06 -35.25
N ALA A 169 23.21 -36.93 -35.97
CA ALA A 169 24.27 -36.66 -36.96
C ALA A 169 25.61 -36.26 -36.32
N GLY A 170 25.60 -35.72 -35.10
CA GLY A 170 26.81 -35.34 -34.36
C GLY A 170 27.51 -36.50 -33.64
N GLU A 171 26.82 -37.59 -33.33
CA GLU A 171 27.39 -38.79 -32.70
C GLU A 171 27.88 -39.86 -33.71
N ALA A 172 27.62 -39.68 -35.01
CA ALA A 172 28.01 -40.60 -36.08
C ALA A 172 29.20 -40.10 -36.95
N GLY A 173 29.90 -39.05 -36.50
CA GLY A 173 31.05 -38.43 -37.18
C GLY A 173 32.36 -38.60 -36.42
#